data_AF-A0AAU7BW80-F1
#
_entry.id   AF-A0AAU7BW80-F1
#
_cell.length_a   1.000
_cell.length_b   1.000
_cell.length_c   1.000
_cell.angle_alpha   90.00
_cell.angle_beta   90.00
_cell.angle_gamma   90.00
#
_symmetry.space_group_name_H-M   'P 1'
#
loop_
_entity.id
_entity.type
_entity.pdbx_description
1 polymer ?
#
loop_
_entity_poly.entity_id
_entity_poly.type
_entity_poly.pdbx_seq_one_letter_code
_entity_poly.pdbx_strand_id
1 'polypeptide(L)'
;MKKAKFISIVFLLGAFLSLENCGPVIISSRPSHPTPPWFYPNRVVNVRYVYFPDYTIYYDLTLRKYIYLDNGAWITVNVLPTRFNGINLRRTKQVRVENYYGNDIKEYHSRTRTPIKSRRKS
;
A
#
# COMPACT_ATOMS: atom_id res chain seq x y z
N MET A 1 -2.05 -14.60 69.69
CA MET A 1 -1.73 -15.55 68.60
C MET A 1 -2.47 -15.29 67.28
N LYS A 2 -3.80 -15.01 67.28
CA LYS A 2 -4.57 -14.80 66.04
C LYS A 2 -4.14 -13.56 65.22
N LYS A 3 -3.80 -12.44 65.88
CA LYS A 3 -3.36 -11.19 65.24
C LYS A 3 -2.00 -11.32 64.54
N ALA A 4 -1.06 -12.06 65.14
CA ALA A 4 0.27 -12.32 64.58
C ALA A 4 0.20 -13.21 63.31
N LYS A 5 -0.71 -14.19 63.29
CA LYS A 5 -0.97 -15.00 62.09
C LYS A 5 -1.57 -14.17 60.94
N PHE A 6 -2.43 -13.22 61.26
CA PHE A 6 -3.02 -12.32 60.25
C PHE A 6 -1.98 -11.39 59.63
N ILE A 7 -1.09 -10.81 60.44
CA ILE A 7 0.01 -9.95 59.97
C ILE A 7 0.96 -10.74 59.05
N SER A 8 1.29 -11.98 59.41
CA SER A 8 2.13 -12.86 58.58
C SER A 8 1.48 -13.19 57.23
N ILE A 9 0.17 -13.39 57.19
CA ILE A 9 -0.58 -13.63 55.94
C ILE A 9 -0.58 -12.39 55.04
N VAL A 10 -0.79 -11.19 55.60
CA VAL A 10 -0.75 -9.95 54.82
C VAL A 10 0.64 -9.69 54.24
N PHE A 11 1.69 -10.00 54.99
CA PHE A 11 3.07 -9.85 54.53
C PHE A 11 3.41 -10.82 53.39
N LEU A 12 2.98 -12.08 53.49
CA LEU A 12 3.14 -13.08 52.43
C LEU A 12 2.36 -12.72 51.16
N LEU A 13 1.16 -12.15 51.30
CA LEU A 13 0.35 -11.71 50.17
C LEU A 13 0.95 -10.49 49.47
N GLY A 14 1.53 -9.55 50.24
CA GLY A 14 2.22 -8.37 49.71
C GLY A 14 3.50 -8.72 48.96
N ALA A 15 4.27 -9.71 49.44
CA ALA A 15 5.50 -10.16 48.78
C ALA A 15 5.24 -10.80 47.41
N PHE A 16 4.06 -11.41 47.21
CA PHE A 16 3.68 -12.03 45.94
C PHE A 16 3.32 -11.01 44.84
N LEU A 17 3.00 -9.77 45.23
CA LEU A 17 2.64 -8.69 44.31
C LEU A 17 3.85 -7.92 43.74
N SER A 18 5.06 -8.16 44.26
CA SER A 18 6.29 -7.45 43.85
C SER A 18 7.11 -8.18 42.78
N LEU A 19 6.57 -9.24 42.17
CA LEU A 19 7.18 -9.90 41.01
C LEU A 19 6.91 -9.04 39.76
N GLU A 20 7.74 -8.02 39.54
CA GLU A 20 7.71 -7.22 38.32
C GLU A 20 8.18 -8.05 37.11
N ASN A 21 7.41 -7.99 36.03
CA ASN A 21 7.74 -8.61 34.76
C ASN A 21 8.85 -7.81 34.04
N CYS A 22 10.02 -8.42 33.83
CA CYS A 22 11.00 -7.93 32.86
C CYS A 22 10.45 -8.14 31.43
N GLY A 23 9.82 -7.11 30.86
CA GLY A 23 9.41 -7.13 29.46
C GLY A 23 10.60 -7.16 28.50
N PRO A 24 10.43 -7.65 27.26
CA PRO A 24 11.50 -7.67 26.27
C PRO A 24 11.91 -6.25 25.87
N VAL A 25 13.21 -5.95 25.93
CA VAL A 25 13.79 -4.71 25.40
C VAL A 25 13.98 -4.87 23.89
N ILE A 26 13.23 -4.11 23.09
CA ILE A 26 13.37 -4.09 21.64
C ILE A 26 14.39 -3.02 21.26
N ILE A 27 15.57 -3.44 20.80
CA ILE A 27 16.59 -2.53 20.25
C ILE A 27 16.40 -2.49 18.73
N SER A 28 15.77 -1.44 18.21
CA SER A 28 15.71 -1.18 16.77
C SER A 28 16.86 -0.25 16.37
N SER A 29 17.88 -0.76 15.67
CA SER A 29 18.84 0.10 15.00
C SER A 29 18.17 0.71 13.77
N ARG A 30 17.75 1.97 13.85
CA ARG A 30 17.36 2.73 12.66
C ARG A 30 18.64 2.98 11.86
N PRO A 31 18.74 2.51 10.60
CA PRO A 31 19.88 2.86 9.77
C PRO A 31 19.93 4.39 9.61
N SER A 32 21.12 4.99 9.77
CA SER A 32 21.36 6.42 9.57
C SER A 32 21.16 6.86 8.11
N HIS A 33 21.06 5.92 7.18
CA HIS A 33 20.92 6.14 5.74
C HIS A 33 19.77 5.31 5.17
N PRO A 34 19.00 5.84 4.20
CA PRO A 34 17.96 5.08 3.54
C PRO A 34 18.57 3.86 2.84
N THR A 35 18.00 2.68 3.08
CA THR A 35 18.45 1.44 2.43
C THR A 35 18.32 1.55 0.91
N PRO A 36 19.31 1.04 0.13
CA PRO A 36 19.27 1.15 -1.32
C PRO A 36 18.03 0.45 -1.92
N PRO A 37 17.50 0.88 -3.08
CA PRO A 37 16.25 0.37 -3.64
C PRO A 37 16.20 -1.15 -3.88
N TRP A 38 17.35 -1.76 -4.16
CA TRP A 38 17.53 -3.20 -4.39
C TRP A 38 17.68 -4.03 -3.09
N PHE A 39 17.87 -3.38 -1.94
CA PHE A 39 18.17 -4.03 -0.65
C PHE A 39 16.97 -4.81 -0.08
N TYR A 40 15.77 -4.53 -0.57
CA TYR A 40 14.55 -5.27 -0.24
C TYR A 40 13.99 -5.94 -1.50
N PRO A 41 14.32 -7.22 -1.76
CA PRO A 41 13.85 -7.94 -2.94
C PRO A 41 12.31 -8.05 -3.00
N ASN A 42 11.63 -7.85 -1.86
CA ASN A 42 10.18 -7.92 -1.73
C ASN A 42 9.61 -6.62 -1.15
N ARG A 43 10.02 -5.45 -1.65
CA ARG A 43 9.28 -4.22 -1.34
C ARG A 43 7.82 -4.46 -1.75
N VAL A 44 6.90 -4.38 -0.80
CA VAL A 44 5.46 -4.50 -1.07
C VAL A 44 5.09 -3.32 -1.98
N VAL A 45 5.05 -3.55 -3.28
CA VAL A 45 4.59 -2.55 -4.24
C VAL A 45 3.08 -2.60 -4.22
N ASN A 46 2.48 -1.64 -3.51
CA ASN A 46 1.04 -1.47 -3.52
C ASN A 46 0.63 -0.94 -4.90
N VAL A 47 0.18 -1.84 -5.77
CA VAL A 47 -0.28 -1.48 -7.12
C VAL A 47 -1.78 -1.32 -7.06
N ARG A 48 -2.23 -0.10 -7.37
CA ARG A 48 -3.65 0.22 -7.46
C ARG A 48 -4.20 0.06 -8.87
N TYR A 49 -3.46 0.47 -9.89
CA TYR A 49 -3.96 0.45 -11.27
C TYR A 49 -3.15 -0.50 -12.15
N VAL A 50 -3.85 -1.26 -12.99
CA VAL A 50 -3.28 -2.01 -14.12
C VAL A 50 -3.66 -1.29 -15.40
N TYR A 51 -2.68 -0.96 -16.23
CA TYR A 51 -2.86 -0.26 -17.49
C TYR A 51 -2.74 -1.23 -18.69
N PHE A 52 -3.69 -1.14 -19.60
CA PHE A 52 -3.76 -1.85 -20.87
C PHE A 52 -3.48 -0.84 -22.00
N PRO A 53 -2.22 -0.69 -22.44
CA PRO A 53 -1.81 0.38 -23.34
C PRO A 53 -2.47 0.31 -24.72
N ASP A 54 -2.67 -0.89 -25.24
CA ASP A 54 -3.21 -1.11 -26.59
C ASP A 54 -4.64 -0.56 -26.74
N TYR A 55 -5.37 -0.44 -25.63
CA TYR A 55 -6.76 0.03 -25.59
C TYR A 55 -6.95 1.30 -24.76
N THR A 56 -5.88 1.83 -24.15
CA THR A 56 -5.94 2.97 -23.22
C THR A 56 -6.99 2.74 -22.11
N ILE A 57 -6.94 1.55 -21.48
CA ILE A 57 -7.82 1.17 -20.38
C ILE A 57 -6.99 1.03 -19.10
N TYR A 58 -7.52 1.53 -17.99
CA TYR A 58 -7.04 1.22 -16.66
C TYR A 58 -8.03 0.32 -15.93
N TYR A 59 -7.53 -0.51 -15.04
CA TYR A 59 -8.33 -1.25 -14.07
C TYR A 59 -7.86 -0.90 -12.66
N ASP A 60 -8.76 -0.34 -11.85
CA ASP A 60 -8.52 -0.05 -10.44
C ASP A 60 -8.75 -1.34 -9.64
N LEU A 61 -7.68 -1.88 -9.06
CA LEU A 61 -7.67 -3.10 -8.25
C LEU A 61 -8.38 -2.90 -6.90
N THR A 62 -8.39 -1.68 -6.36
CA THR A 62 -9.03 -1.33 -5.10
C THR A 62 -10.54 -1.26 -5.27
N LEU A 63 -11.00 -0.51 -6.28
CA LEU A 63 -12.43 -0.30 -6.53
C LEU A 63 -13.04 -1.37 -7.43
N ARG A 64 -12.22 -2.20 -8.08
CA ARG A 64 -12.62 -3.22 -9.07
C ARG A 64 -13.42 -2.63 -10.23
N LYS A 65 -12.96 -1.49 -10.75
CA LYS A 65 -13.60 -0.76 -11.85
C LYS A 65 -12.65 -0.55 -13.01
N TYR A 66 -13.21 -0.53 -14.20
CA TYR A 66 -12.52 -0.12 -15.42
C TYR A 66 -12.61 1.39 -15.58
N ILE A 67 -11.54 1.99 -16.08
CA ILE A 67 -11.49 3.40 -16.45
C ILE A 67 -10.95 3.48 -17.87
N TYR A 68 -11.72 3.99 -18.81
CA TYR A 68 -11.33 4.05 -20.22
C TYR A 68 -11.53 5.46 -20.77
N LEU A 69 -10.80 5.78 -21.84
CA LEU A 69 -10.96 7.06 -22.53
C LEU A 69 -12.05 6.93 -23.61
N ASP A 70 -13.00 7.85 -23.60
CA ASP A 70 -14.07 7.97 -24.59
C ASP A 70 -14.23 9.44 -24.99
N ASN A 71 -14.04 9.76 -26.27
CA ASN A 71 -14.17 11.13 -26.77
C ASN A 71 -13.44 12.20 -25.93
N GLY A 72 -12.27 11.84 -25.37
CA GLY A 72 -11.47 12.74 -24.52
C GLY A 72 -11.87 12.79 -23.03
N ALA A 73 -12.96 12.11 -22.65
CA ALA A 73 -13.40 11.98 -21.27
C ALA A 73 -12.99 10.61 -20.68
N TRP A 74 -12.53 10.61 -19.44
CA TRP A 74 -12.29 9.36 -18.70
C TRP A 74 -13.58 8.88 -18.07
N ILE A 75 -14.00 7.66 -18.41
CA ILE A 75 -15.24 7.06 -17.94
C ILE A 75 -14.90 5.87 -17.05
N THR A 76 -15.49 5.85 -15.85
CA THR A 76 -15.34 4.76 -14.87
C THR A 76 -16.58 3.88 -14.86
N VAL A 77 -16.41 2.57 -15.07
CA VAL A 77 -17.50 1.58 -15.17
C VAL A 77 -17.15 0.28 -14.45
N ASN A 78 -18.18 -0.46 -14.02
CA ASN A 78 -17.99 -1.79 -13.44
C ASN A 78 -17.69 -2.85 -14.51
N VAL A 79 -18.28 -2.69 -15.70
CA VAL A 79 -18.14 -3.61 -16.83
C VAL A 79 -17.83 -2.78 -18.07
N LEU A 80 -16.88 -3.24 -18.89
CA LEU A 80 -16.53 -2.55 -20.12
C LEU A 80 -17.72 -2.55 -21.11
N PRO A 81 -17.92 -1.46 -21.87
CA PRO A 81 -18.91 -1.42 -22.93
C PRO A 81 -18.72 -2.53 -23.98
N THR A 82 -19.79 -2.91 -24.66
CA THR A 82 -19.85 -4.01 -25.64
C THR A 82 -18.77 -3.95 -26.72
N ARG A 83 -18.32 -2.74 -27.09
CA ARG A 83 -17.23 -2.52 -28.05
C ARG A 83 -15.90 -3.15 -27.64
N PHE A 84 -15.72 -3.45 -26.36
CA PHE A 84 -14.52 -4.11 -25.82
C PHE A 84 -14.71 -5.62 -25.58
N ASN A 85 -15.90 -6.20 -25.82
CA ASN A 85 -16.19 -7.60 -25.50
C ASN A 85 -15.31 -8.61 -26.26
N GLY A 86 -14.81 -8.25 -27.44
CA GLY A 86 -13.92 -9.12 -28.23
C GLY A 86 -12.47 -9.16 -27.71
N ILE A 87 -12.13 -8.33 -26.73
CA ILE A 87 -10.75 -8.18 -26.25
C ILE A 87 -10.51 -9.13 -25.08
N ASN A 88 -9.44 -9.92 -25.20
CA ASN A 88 -8.97 -10.75 -24.10
C ASN A 88 -7.91 -10.01 -23.27
N LEU A 89 -8.35 -9.23 -22.28
CA LEU A 89 -7.46 -8.45 -21.40
C LEU A 89 -6.37 -9.30 -20.72
N ARG A 90 -6.61 -10.61 -20.51
CA ARG A 90 -5.61 -11.51 -19.91
C ARG A 90 -4.43 -11.79 -20.84
N ARG A 91 -4.64 -11.73 -22.16
CA ARG A 91 -3.62 -12.00 -23.18
C ARG A 91 -2.96 -10.74 -23.73
N THR A 92 -3.51 -9.58 -23.42
CA THR A 92 -2.98 -8.29 -23.87
C THR A 92 -1.86 -7.81 -22.96
N LYS A 93 -1.05 -6.87 -23.44
CA LYS A 93 0.01 -6.25 -22.64
C LYS A 93 -0.61 -5.59 -21.39
N GLN A 94 -0.01 -5.86 -20.23
CA GLN A 94 -0.41 -5.31 -18.94
C GLN A 94 0.76 -4.60 -18.29
N VAL A 95 0.55 -3.37 -17.84
CA VAL A 95 1.57 -2.56 -17.15
C VAL A 95 1.03 -2.20 -15.78
N ARG A 96 1.78 -2.54 -14.73
CA ARG A 96 1.44 -2.13 -13.36
C ARG A 96 1.80 -0.66 -13.20
N VAL A 97 0.85 0.15 -12.74
CA VAL A 97 1.09 1.56 -12.45
C VAL A 97 1.79 1.64 -11.09
N GLU A 98 3.09 1.93 -11.12
CA GLU A 98 3.92 2.04 -9.93
C GLU A 98 4.00 3.48 -9.42
N ASN A 99 4.20 3.64 -8.10
CA ASN A 99 4.43 4.93 -7.44
C ASN A 99 3.31 5.97 -7.65
N TYR A 100 2.08 5.54 -7.91
CA TYR A 100 0.90 6.40 -8.01
C TYR A 100 -0.23 5.90 -7.10
N TYR A 101 -0.65 6.77 -6.19
CA TYR A 101 -1.65 6.46 -5.16
C TYR A 101 -2.90 7.34 -5.25
N GLY A 102 -2.94 8.26 -6.22
CA GLY A 102 -4.04 9.19 -6.41
C GLY A 102 -5.32 8.52 -6.91
N ASN A 103 -6.41 9.28 -6.83
CA ASN A 103 -7.73 8.89 -7.35
C ASN A 103 -7.96 9.36 -8.79
N ASP A 104 -7.13 10.27 -9.30
CA ASP A 104 -7.30 10.89 -10.62
C ASP A 104 -6.33 10.33 -11.66
N ILE A 105 -6.72 9.22 -12.30
CA ILE A 105 -5.88 8.57 -13.31
C ILE A 105 -5.63 9.44 -14.54
N LYS A 106 -6.46 10.47 -14.80
CA LYS A 106 -6.25 11.42 -15.90
C LYS A 106 -4.95 12.17 -15.71
N GLU A 107 -4.71 12.67 -14.50
CA GLU A 107 -3.48 13.40 -14.18
C GLU A 107 -2.25 12.52 -14.39
N TYR A 108 -2.29 11.28 -13.91
CA TYR A 108 -1.21 10.32 -14.14
C TYR A 108 -0.98 10.11 -15.64
N HIS A 109 -2.03 9.79 -16.40
CA HIS A 109 -1.93 9.52 -17.83
C HIS A 109 -1.35 10.72 -18.60
N SER A 110 -1.81 11.94 -18.30
CA SER A 110 -1.30 13.17 -18.93
C SER A 110 0.19 13.38 -18.65
N ARG A 111 0.63 13.20 -17.40
CA ARG A 111 2.04 13.37 -17.01
C ARG A 111 2.96 12.34 -17.67
N THR A 112 2.52 11.10 -17.79
CA THR A 112 3.34 10.01 -18.37
C THR A 112 3.40 10.10 -19.90
N ARG A 113 2.37 10.64 -20.55
CA ARG A 113 2.32 10.79 -22.02
C ARG A 113 3.03 12.04 -22.53
N THR A 114 3.16 13.08 -21.70
CA THR A 114 4.04 14.20 -22.01
C THR A 114 5.49 13.74 -21.96
N PRO A 115 6.29 13.87 -23.05
CA PRO A 115 7.73 13.69 -22.95
C PRO A 115 8.24 14.63 -21.87
N ILE A 116 9.05 14.12 -20.94
CA ILE A 116 9.74 14.90 -19.90
C ILE A 116 10.73 15.85 -20.62
N LYS A 117 10.25 16.89 -21.27
CA LYS A 117 11.06 17.85 -22.02
C LYS A 117 11.12 19.23 -21.35
N SER A 118 10.50 19.40 -20.19
CA SER A 118 10.41 20.71 -19.52
C SER A 118 11.00 20.79 -18.10
N ARG A 119 11.55 19.72 -17.51
CA ARG A 119 12.18 19.81 -16.17
C ARG A 119 13.68 20.17 -16.18
N ARG A 120 14.15 20.80 -17.26
CA ARG A 120 15.44 21.50 -17.34
C ARG A 120 15.23 22.92 -17.90
N LYS A 121 14.77 23.82 -17.05
CA LYS A 121 14.92 25.29 -17.07
C LYS A 121 14.45 25.71 -15.67
N SER A 122 15.16 26.45 -14.82
CA SER A 122 16.37 27.27 -14.89
C SER A 122 17.04 27.21 -13.52
#